data_AF-A0A8B9KFV7-F1
#
_entry.id   AF-A0A8B9KFV7-F1
#
_cell.length_a   1.000
_cell.length_b   1.000
_cell.length_c   1.000
_cell.angle_alpha   90.00
_cell.angle_beta   90.00
_cell.angle_gamma   90.00
#
_symmetry.space_group_name_H-M   'P 1'
#
loop_
_entity.id
_entity.type
_entity.pdbx_description
1 polymer ?
#
loop_
_entity_poly.entity_id
_entity_poly.type
_entity_poly.pdbx_seq_one_letter_code
_entity_poly.pdbx_strand_id
1 'polypeptide(L)'
;RSSTATCAPRSSLGRGPCRSGAEFLCRRGTESFRGNGSSPCPVLTRSPGLSSSERWQQAKAPCYSVNWTAGDEQLEVINASTGKRRDCGAPSRLCKHALFTRWTRLYRKLVACAPGSRDASLMYCEAKQAAGTYQTAKEHWVRALQDNGLGTWVRKPPEQEQFLLAA
;
A
#
# COMPACT_ATOMS: atom_id res chain seq x y z
N ARG A 1 -22.05 14.88 -73.98
CA ARG A 1 -21.66 13.75 -73.10
C ARG A 1 -22.60 13.76 -71.91
N SER A 2 -23.19 12.62 -71.63
CA SER A 2 -24.50 12.45 -71.00
C SER A 2 -24.45 12.32 -69.47
N SER A 3 -25.53 12.82 -68.85
CA SER A 3 -26.37 12.33 -67.74
C SER A 3 -25.84 11.39 -66.62
N THR A 4 -26.11 11.84 -65.38
CA THR A 4 -26.66 11.17 -64.16
C THR A 4 -26.24 9.75 -63.73
N ALA A 5 -25.88 9.57 -62.44
CA ALA A 5 -26.54 8.64 -61.50
C ALA A 5 -25.90 8.58 -60.08
N THR A 6 -26.70 8.07 -59.15
CA THR A 6 -26.75 8.03 -57.67
C THR A 6 -25.79 7.05 -56.93
N CYS A 7 -25.52 7.38 -55.65
CA CYS A 7 -24.99 6.65 -54.45
C CYS A 7 -24.26 5.28 -54.48
N ALA A 8 -23.20 5.17 -53.66
CA ALA A 8 -22.94 4.05 -52.73
C ALA A 8 -21.97 4.44 -51.57
N PRO A 9 -22.04 3.81 -50.38
CA PRO A 9 -21.34 4.23 -49.15
C PRO A 9 -20.01 3.50 -48.93
N ARG A 10 -19.08 4.08 -48.15
CA ARG A 10 -17.96 3.32 -47.56
C ARG A 10 -17.61 3.75 -46.14
N SER A 11 -18.05 2.89 -45.21
CA SER A 11 -17.34 2.33 -44.05
C SER A 11 -16.60 3.28 -43.09
N SER A 12 -17.22 3.40 -41.91
CA SER A 12 -16.66 3.59 -40.58
C SER A 12 -15.19 3.21 -40.38
N LEU A 13 -14.32 4.21 -40.26
CA LEU A 13 -13.16 4.13 -39.37
C LEU A 13 -13.61 4.67 -38.01
N GLY A 14 -13.96 3.75 -37.12
CA GLY A 14 -14.36 4.06 -35.76
C GLY A 14 -13.25 4.82 -35.05
N ARG A 15 -13.53 6.07 -34.67
CA ARG A 15 -12.82 6.75 -33.60
C ARG A 15 -13.05 5.91 -32.35
N GLY A 16 -12.01 5.24 -31.88
CA GLY A 16 -12.05 4.52 -30.60
C GLY A 16 -12.50 5.47 -29.49
N PRO A 17 -13.29 5.00 -28.52
CA PRO A 17 -13.82 5.86 -27.48
C PRO A 17 -12.67 6.49 -26.69
N CYS A 18 -12.80 7.78 -26.42
CA CYS A 18 -11.92 8.53 -25.53
C CYS A 18 -11.80 7.75 -24.21
N ARG A 19 -10.61 7.17 -23.96
CA ARG A 19 -10.32 6.41 -22.75
C ARG A 19 -10.45 7.34 -21.55
N SER A 20 -11.50 7.16 -20.75
CA SER A 20 -11.70 7.94 -19.52
C SER A 20 -10.68 7.49 -18.46
N GLY A 21 -10.21 8.43 -17.63
CA GLY A 21 -9.22 8.17 -16.58
C GLY A 21 -9.63 7.10 -15.54
N ALA A 22 -10.87 6.65 -15.55
CA ALA A 22 -11.38 5.60 -14.67
C ALA A 22 -10.78 4.21 -14.97
N GLU A 23 -10.51 3.88 -16.24
CA GLU A 23 -9.93 2.56 -16.62
C GLU A 23 -8.50 2.39 -16.11
N PHE A 24 -7.73 3.48 -16.00
CA PHE A 24 -6.35 3.44 -15.50
C PHE A 24 -6.27 3.21 -13.97
N LEU A 25 -7.23 3.74 -13.21
CA LEU A 25 -7.27 3.59 -11.75
C LEU A 25 -7.71 2.19 -11.31
N CYS A 26 -8.66 1.57 -12.02
CA CYS A 26 -9.10 0.19 -11.76
C CYS A 26 -7.98 -0.85 -11.99
N ARG A 27 -7.20 -0.67 -13.07
CA ARG A 27 -6.03 -1.51 -13.37
C ARG A 27 -4.94 -1.45 -12.30
N ARG A 28 -4.68 -0.27 -11.72
CA ARG A 28 -3.72 -0.12 -10.61
C ARG A 28 -4.23 -0.71 -9.29
N GLY A 29 -5.55 -0.70 -9.06
CA GLY A 29 -6.16 -1.09 -7.79
C GLY A 29 -6.26 -2.59 -7.58
N THR A 30 -6.77 -3.35 -8.56
CA THR A 30 -7.07 -4.79 -8.35
C THR A 30 -7.06 -5.67 -9.61
N GLU A 31 -7.22 -5.14 -10.82
CA GLU A 31 -7.44 -5.99 -12.01
C GLU A 31 -6.18 -6.66 -12.55
N SER A 32 -4.99 -6.12 -12.30
CA SER A 32 -3.73 -6.73 -12.74
C SER A 32 -3.41 -8.08 -12.08
N PHE A 33 -4.19 -8.48 -11.05
CA PHE A 33 -4.00 -9.72 -10.28
C PHE A 33 -5.09 -10.77 -10.53
N ARG A 34 -5.98 -10.56 -11.52
CA ARG A 34 -7.05 -11.51 -11.88
C ARG A 34 -6.52 -12.65 -12.77
N GLY A 35 -5.40 -13.26 -12.37
CA GLY A 35 -4.78 -14.41 -13.03
C GLY A 35 -4.90 -15.67 -12.15
N ASN A 36 -5.35 -16.77 -12.75
CA ASN A 36 -5.61 -18.07 -12.13
C ASN A 36 -4.43 -18.57 -11.28
N GLY A 37 -4.57 -18.51 -9.96
CA GLY A 37 -3.65 -19.15 -9.01
C GLY A 37 -4.35 -19.40 -7.69
N SER A 38 -4.65 -20.66 -7.40
CA SER A 38 -5.16 -21.12 -6.11
C SER A 38 -4.17 -20.78 -4.99
N SER A 39 -4.44 -19.74 -4.21
CA SER A 39 -3.73 -19.46 -2.96
C SER A 39 -4.45 -20.16 -1.80
N PRO A 40 -3.77 -20.93 -0.93
CA PRO A 40 -4.39 -21.71 0.14
C PRO A 40 -4.76 -20.90 1.40
N CYS A 41 -4.67 -19.56 1.38
CA CYS A 41 -4.91 -18.71 2.54
C CYS A 41 -5.96 -17.63 2.24
N PRO A 42 -6.88 -17.30 3.17
CA PRO A 42 -7.90 -16.28 2.96
C PRO A 42 -7.29 -14.88 3.14
N VAL A 43 -6.50 -14.42 2.18
CA VAL A 43 -6.16 -13.00 2.05
C VAL A 43 -7.16 -12.40 1.07
N LEU A 44 -8.21 -11.77 1.59
CA LEU A 44 -9.23 -11.11 0.77
C LEU A 44 -8.62 -9.89 0.07
N THR A 45 -8.47 -9.97 -1.25
CA THR A 45 -8.17 -8.80 -2.10
C THR A 45 -9.39 -7.88 -2.09
N ARG A 46 -9.37 -6.83 -1.26
CA ARG A 46 -10.49 -5.88 -1.15
C ARG A 46 -10.42 -4.87 -2.29
N SER A 47 -11.38 -4.91 -3.22
CA SER A 47 -11.56 -3.84 -4.21
C SER A 47 -12.21 -2.62 -3.55
N PRO A 48 -11.55 -1.45 -3.47
CA PRO A 48 -12.21 -0.23 -3.02
C PRO A 48 -13.16 0.29 -4.11
N GLY A 49 -14.38 0.66 -3.73
CA GLY A 49 -15.27 1.44 -4.59
C GLY A 49 -14.72 2.85 -4.75
N LEU A 50 -14.36 3.24 -5.97
CA LEU A 50 -13.80 4.56 -6.26
C LEU A 50 -14.92 5.49 -6.72
N SER A 51 -15.29 6.46 -5.90
CA SER A 51 -16.12 7.62 -6.29
C SER A 51 -15.46 8.87 -5.73
N SER A 52 -14.87 9.71 -6.59
CA SER A 52 -14.50 11.08 -6.22
C SER A 52 -14.39 11.98 -7.45
N SER A 53 -15.05 13.15 -7.39
CA SER A 53 -14.91 14.28 -8.31
C SER A 53 -14.02 15.35 -7.69
N GLU A 54 -12.78 14.98 -7.36
CA GLU A 54 -11.77 15.93 -6.89
C GLU A 54 -11.38 16.88 -8.05
N ARG A 55 -11.57 18.19 -7.87
CA ARG A 55 -11.12 19.18 -8.87
C ARG A 55 -9.62 19.37 -8.72
N TRP A 56 -8.87 19.11 -9.79
CA TRP A 56 -7.43 19.34 -9.85
C TRP A 56 -7.12 20.81 -9.57
N GLN A 57 -6.47 21.09 -8.44
CA GLN A 57 -5.86 22.38 -8.17
C GLN A 57 -4.38 22.28 -8.58
N GLN A 58 -3.93 23.17 -9.47
CA GLN A 58 -2.52 23.28 -9.88
C GLN A 58 -1.66 23.95 -8.79
N ALA A 59 -1.75 23.46 -7.56
CA ALA A 59 -0.94 23.93 -6.45
C ALA A 59 0.25 22.99 -6.21
N LYS A 60 1.40 23.53 -5.78
CA LYS A 60 2.52 22.72 -5.31
C LYS A 60 2.06 21.89 -4.10
N ALA A 61 2.31 20.58 -4.15
CA ALA A 61 1.95 19.69 -3.04
C ALA A 61 2.64 20.15 -1.74
N PRO A 62 1.91 20.22 -0.61
CA PRO A 62 2.52 20.58 0.66
C PRO A 62 3.63 19.60 1.07
N CYS A 63 4.71 20.10 1.66
CA CYS A 63 5.82 19.30 2.17
C CYS A 63 5.60 18.78 3.60
N TYR A 64 4.34 18.60 4.00
CA TYR A 64 3.97 18.06 5.30
C TYR A 64 2.83 17.06 5.15
N SER A 65 2.74 16.15 6.11
CA SER A 65 1.66 15.17 6.25
C SER A 65 0.99 15.37 7.60
N VAL A 66 -0.34 15.23 7.63
CA VAL A 66 -1.15 15.33 8.85
C VAL A 66 -1.76 13.97 9.10
N ASN A 67 -1.69 13.49 10.34
CA ASN A 67 -2.34 12.24 10.74
C ASN A 67 -3.13 12.40 12.04
N TRP A 68 -4.16 11.58 12.19
CA TRP A 68 -5.04 11.50 13.36
C TRP A 68 -5.64 10.10 13.43
N THR A 69 -5.72 9.55 14.64
CA THR A 69 -6.42 8.31 14.95
C THR A 69 -7.51 8.60 15.97
N ALA A 70 -8.62 7.88 15.92
CA ALA A 70 -9.66 8.00 16.93
C ALA A 70 -9.07 7.79 18.35
N GLY A 71 -9.34 8.73 19.25
CA GLY A 71 -8.78 8.78 20.60
C GLY A 71 -7.56 9.69 20.75
N ASP A 72 -6.99 10.22 19.66
CA ASP A 72 -5.96 11.27 19.75
C ASP A 72 -6.60 12.61 20.12
N GLU A 73 -6.03 13.28 21.12
CA GLU A 73 -6.43 14.63 21.52
C GLU A 73 -6.07 15.70 20.48
N GLN A 74 -4.98 15.49 19.73
CA GLN A 74 -4.45 16.45 18.76
C GLN A 74 -3.96 15.79 17.46
N LEU A 75 -4.01 16.57 16.38
CA LEU A 75 -3.42 16.24 15.09
C LEU A 75 -1.88 16.17 15.20
N GLU A 76 -1.27 15.17 14.57
CA GLU A 76 0.18 15.12 14.44
C GLU A 76 0.58 15.58 13.04
N VAL A 77 1.41 16.64 12.98
CA VAL A 77 1.94 17.20 11.72
C VAL A 77 3.40 16.79 11.54
N ILE A 78 3.70 16.12 10.44
CA ILE A 78 5.01 15.55 10.10
C ILE A 78 5.60 16.28 8.91
N ASN A 79 6.88 16.63 8.97
CA ASN A 79 7.61 17.09 7.79
C ASN A 79 7.90 15.88 6.87
N ALA A 80 7.41 15.95 5.63
CA ALA A 80 7.46 14.82 4.70
C ALA A 80 8.90 14.47 4.26
N SER A 81 9.85 15.42 4.33
CA SER A 81 11.25 15.16 3.97
C SER A 81 12.04 14.49 5.10
N THR A 82 11.73 14.82 6.36
CA THR A 82 12.47 14.28 7.52
C THR A 82 11.77 13.10 8.19
N GLY A 83 10.47 12.93 7.98
CA GLY A 83 9.65 11.93 8.66
C GLY A 83 9.46 12.19 10.16
N LYS A 84 9.77 13.40 10.63
CA LYS A 84 9.69 13.81 12.04
C LYS A 84 8.62 14.87 12.24
N ARG A 85 8.15 14.99 13.48
CA ARG A 85 7.14 15.98 13.85
C ARG A 85 7.65 17.40 13.62
N ARG A 86 6.79 18.25 13.06
CA ARG A 86 7.14 19.62 12.65
C ARG A 86 7.33 20.57 13.85
N ASP A 87 6.59 20.33 14.93
CA ASP A 87 6.55 21.16 16.13
C ASP A 87 7.80 21.01 17.00
N CYS A 88 8.27 19.79 17.20
CA CYS A 88 9.33 19.47 18.16
C CYS A 88 10.51 18.68 17.58
N GLY A 89 10.44 18.26 16.32
CA GLY A 89 11.47 17.41 15.69
C GLY A 89 11.52 15.98 16.23
N ALA A 90 10.60 15.59 17.12
CA ALA A 90 10.56 14.23 17.66
C ALA A 90 10.10 13.21 16.60
N PRO A 91 10.43 11.91 16.77
CA PRO A 91 9.88 10.85 15.94
C PRO A 91 8.34 10.84 15.98
N SER A 92 7.71 10.50 14.85
CA SER A 92 6.26 10.34 14.78
C SER A 92 5.78 9.17 15.64
N ARG A 93 4.56 9.28 16.20
CA ARG A 93 3.87 8.15 16.84
C ARG A 93 3.62 6.96 15.89
N LEU A 94 3.65 7.21 14.57
CA LEU A 94 3.51 6.20 13.52
C LEU A 94 4.85 5.65 13.02
N CYS A 95 5.99 6.09 13.59
CA CYS A 95 7.27 5.55 13.19
C CYS A 95 7.39 4.05 13.57
N LYS A 96 8.28 3.32 12.88
CA LYS A 96 8.50 1.88 13.12
C LYS A 96 8.74 1.58 14.60
N HIS A 97 9.56 2.39 15.27
CA HIS A 97 9.88 2.22 16.68
C HIS A 97 8.64 2.33 17.57
N ALA A 98 7.84 3.40 17.43
CA ALA A 98 6.64 3.60 18.25
C ALA A 98 5.58 2.50 18.04
N LEU A 99 5.38 2.06 16.80
CA LEU A 99 4.49 0.94 16.50
C LEU A 99 5.00 -0.38 17.08
N PHE A 100 6.32 -0.62 16.99
CA PHE A 100 6.93 -1.81 17.57
C PHE A 100 6.82 -1.81 19.10
N THR A 101 7.03 -0.67 19.76
CA THR A 101 6.81 -0.53 21.22
C THR A 101 5.39 -0.92 21.62
N ARG A 102 4.38 -0.44 20.89
CA ARG A 102 2.97 -0.77 21.15
C ARG A 102 2.70 -2.26 20.91
N TRP A 103 3.24 -2.83 19.83
CA TRP A 103 3.12 -4.25 19.52
C TRP A 103 3.74 -5.12 20.61
N THR A 104 4.96 -4.84 21.04
CA THR A 104 5.66 -5.62 22.07
C THR A 104 4.92 -5.59 23.40
N ARG A 105 4.33 -4.45 23.79
CA ARG A 105 3.47 -4.37 24.99
C ARG A 105 2.25 -5.29 24.88
N LEU A 106 1.62 -5.39 23.72
CA LEU A 106 0.49 -6.29 23.50
C LEU A 106 0.94 -7.75 23.47
N TYR A 107 2.02 -8.04 22.76
CA TYR A 107 2.60 -9.38 22.66
C TYR A 107 2.94 -9.93 24.04
N ARG A 108 3.63 -9.16 24.88
CA ARG A 108 3.93 -9.54 26.27
C ARG A 108 2.69 -9.84 27.09
N LYS A 109 1.61 -9.07 26.94
CA LYS A 109 0.35 -9.33 27.66
C LYS A 109 -0.32 -10.63 27.22
N LEU A 110 -0.25 -10.97 25.93
CA LEU A 110 -0.83 -12.20 25.41
C LEU A 110 0.03 -13.42 25.75
N VAL A 111 1.36 -13.27 25.75
CA VAL A 111 2.31 -14.35 25.96
C VAL A 111 2.61 -14.59 27.44
N ALA A 112 2.53 -13.58 28.31
CA ALA A 112 2.64 -13.76 29.77
C ALA A 112 1.54 -14.68 30.35
N CYS A 113 0.46 -14.91 29.61
CA CYS A 113 -0.56 -15.90 29.95
C CYS A 113 -0.15 -17.35 29.61
N ALA A 114 0.98 -17.57 28.95
CA ALA A 114 1.50 -18.90 28.61
C ALA A 114 2.60 -19.34 29.60
N PRO A 115 2.46 -20.49 30.30
CA PRO A 115 3.47 -20.96 31.23
C PRO A 115 4.78 -21.32 30.50
N GLY A 116 5.91 -20.81 31.00
CA GLY A 116 7.26 -21.10 30.48
C GLY A 116 7.82 -20.09 29.46
N SER A 117 7.10 -19.00 29.17
CA SER A 117 7.61 -17.95 28.28
C SER A 117 8.75 -17.15 28.94
N ARG A 118 9.94 -17.20 28.32
CA ARG A 118 11.01 -16.23 28.61
C ARG A 118 10.76 -14.99 27.77
N ASP A 119 10.76 -13.82 28.40
CA ASP A 119 10.72 -12.50 27.74
C ASP A 119 12.04 -12.30 26.98
N ALA A 120 12.12 -12.82 25.76
CA ALA A 120 13.24 -12.58 24.87
C ALA A 120 13.02 -11.25 24.16
N SER A 121 13.99 -10.34 24.27
CA SER A 121 14.04 -9.12 23.46
C SER A 121 14.14 -9.51 21.98
N LEU A 122 13.05 -9.38 21.24
CA LEU A 122 13.01 -9.65 19.80
C LEU A 122 13.46 -8.43 18.99
N MET A 123 14.24 -8.66 17.94
CA MET A 123 14.50 -7.64 16.93
C MET A 123 13.23 -7.36 16.12
N TYR A 124 13.09 -6.11 15.63
CA TYR A 124 11.94 -5.75 14.80
C TYR A 124 11.80 -6.63 13.55
N CYS A 125 12.93 -6.97 12.90
CA CYS A 125 12.94 -7.86 11.75
C CYS A 125 12.50 -9.29 12.08
N GLU A 126 12.86 -9.82 13.25
CA GLU A 126 12.48 -11.16 13.71
C GLU A 126 10.98 -11.21 14.01
N ALA A 127 10.45 -10.20 14.71
CA ALA A 127 9.02 -10.08 14.99
C ALA A 127 8.19 -10.03 13.70
N LYS A 128 8.68 -9.34 12.65
CA LYS A 128 8.04 -9.35 11.33
C LYS A 128 8.13 -10.69 10.61
N GLN A 129 9.26 -11.38 10.71
CA GLN A 129 9.46 -12.69 10.08
C GLN A 129 8.59 -13.78 10.72
N ALA A 130 8.31 -13.67 12.03
CA ALA A 130 7.43 -14.58 12.74
C ALA A 130 5.99 -14.61 12.19
N ALA A 131 5.55 -13.57 11.46
CA ALA A 131 4.26 -13.54 10.77
C ALA A 131 4.29 -14.35 9.46
N GLY A 132 4.44 -15.68 9.55
CA GLY A 132 4.68 -16.57 8.40
C GLY A 132 3.62 -16.47 7.30
N THR A 133 2.33 -16.46 7.66
CA THR A 133 1.23 -16.34 6.68
C THR A 133 1.31 -15.06 5.84
N TYR A 134 1.68 -13.94 6.48
CA TYR A 134 1.88 -12.66 5.80
C TYR A 134 3.12 -12.69 4.90
N GLN A 135 4.22 -13.29 5.35
CA GLN A 135 5.43 -13.39 4.52
C GLN A 135 5.19 -14.22 3.26
N THR A 136 4.50 -15.37 3.38
CA THR A 136 4.11 -16.19 2.24
C THR A 136 3.24 -15.40 1.25
N ALA A 137 2.21 -14.71 1.74
CA ALA A 137 1.35 -13.88 0.89
C ALA A 137 2.14 -12.76 0.17
N LYS A 138 3.04 -12.10 0.90
CA LYS A 138 3.93 -11.08 0.34
C LYS A 138 4.85 -11.63 -0.74
N GLU A 139 5.42 -12.82 -0.55
CA GLU A 139 6.26 -13.49 -1.56
C GLU A 139 5.48 -13.87 -2.82
N HIS A 140 4.26 -14.38 -2.66
CA HIS A 140 3.38 -14.64 -3.80
C HIS A 140 3.07 -13.37 -4.57
N TRP A 141 2.78 -12.28 -3.87
CA TRP A 141 2.50 -11.00 -4.50
C TRP A 141 3.71 -10.42 -5.25
N VAL A 142 4.92 -10.50 -4.65
CA VAL A 142 6.16 -10.07 -5.33
C VAL A 142 6.44 -10.93 -6.58
N ARG A 143 6.24 -12.24 -6.51
CA ARG A 143 6.35 -13.14 -7.68
C ARG A 143 5.35 -12.78 -8.77
N ALA A 144 4.09 -12.55 -8.39
CA ALA A 144 3.06 -12.17 -9.35
C ALA A 144 3.38 -10.86 -10.10
N LEU A 145 4.02 -9.88 -9.46
CA LEU A 145 4.48 -8.68 -10.16
C LEU A 145 5.51 -9.01 -11.27
N GLN A 146 6.44 -9.91 -10.97
CA GLN A 146 7.47 -10.33 -11.93
C GLN A 146 6.87 -11.17 -13.06
N ASP A 147 6.03 -12.16 -12.72
CA ASP A 147 5.42 -13.09 -13.68
C ASP A 147 4.49 -12.38 -14.66
N ASN A 148 3.86 -11.28 -14.23
CA ASN A 148 2.99 -10.45 -15.09
C ASN A 148 3.75 -9.33 -15.82
N GLY A 149 5.09 -9.32 -15.79
CA GLY A 149 5.91 -8.32 -16.47
C GLY A 149 5.77 -6.91 -15.88
N LEU A 150 5.31 -6.77 -14.64
CA LEU A 150 5.15 -5.49 -13.93
C LEU A 150 6.43 -5.04 -13.20
N GLY A 151 7.49 -5.83 -13.30
CA GLY A 151 8.80 -5.56 -12.73
C GLY A 151 8.99 -6.10 -11.31
N THR A 152 10.19 -5.86 -10.77
CA THR A 152 10.58 -6.37 -9.44
C THR A 152 10.26 -5.37 -8.35
N TRP A 153 9.64 -5.84 -7.26
CA TRP A 153 9.41 -5.00 -6.08
C TRP A 153 10.72 -4.62 -5.37
N VAL A 154 11.03 -3.33 -5.36
CA VAL A 154 12.22 -2.79 -4.67
C VAL A 154 12.00 -2.75 -3.17
N ARG A 155 12.86 -3.42 -2.41
CA ARG A 155 12.82 -3.44 -0.94
C ARG A 155 13.77 -2.39 -0.37
N LYS A 156 13.46 -1.93 0.84
CA LYS A 156 14.42 -1.16 1.64
C LYS A 156 15.56 -2.08 2.12
N PRO A 157 16.76 -1.53 2.35
CA PRO A 157 17.86 -2.30 2.93
C PRO A 157 17.46 -2.91 4.29
N PRO A 158 17.88 -4.16 4.59
CA PRO A 158 17.48 -4.89 5.79
C PRO A 158 17.93 -4.21 7.09
N GLU A 159 19.01 -3.42 7.05
CA GLU A 159 19.56 -2.67 8.18
C GLU A 159 18.52 -1.70 8.77
N GLN A 160 17.58 -1.21 7.95
CA GLN A 160 16.49 -0.35 8.40
C GLN A 160 15.44 -1.07 9.28
N GLU A 161 15.59 -2.38 9.47
CA GLU A 161 14.73 -3.21 10.32
C GLU A 161 15.50 -3.91 11.44
N GLN A 162 16.82 -3.72 11.51
CA GLN A 162 17.70 -4.32 12.52
C GLN A 162 17.82 -3.38 13.74
N PHE A 163 16.77 -3.33 14.56
CA PHE A 163 16.80 -2.59 15.82
C PHE A 163 16.02 -3.33 16.90
N LEU A 164 16.44 -3.13 18.15
CA LEU A 164 15.75 -3.55 19.36
C LEU A 164 15.01 -2.35 19.97
N LEU A 165 14.04 -2.65 20.85
CA LEU A 165 13.54 -1.65 21.79
C LEU A 165 14.52 -1.59 22.96
N ALA A 166 14.85 -0.38 23.42
CA ALA A 166 15.54 -0.22 24.69
C ALA A 166 14.68 -0.83 25.82
N ALA A 167 15.33 -1.51 26.76
CA ALA A 167 14.70 -2.12 27.93
C ALA A 167 14.12 -1.06 28.87
#